data_AF-A0A8C5RUK3-F1
#
_entry.id   AF-A0A8C5RUK3-F1
#
_cell.length_a   1.000
_cell.length_b   1.000
_cell.length_c   1.000
_cell.angle_alpha   90.00
_cell.angle_beta   90.00
_cell.angle_gamma   90.00
#
_symmetry.space_group_name_H-M   'P 1'
#
loop_
_entity.id
_entity.type
_entity.pdbx_description
1 polymer ?
#
loop_
_entity_poly.entity_id
_entity_poly.type
_entity_poly.pdbx_seq_one_letter_code
_entity_poly.pdbx_strand_id
1 'polypeptide(L)'
;MGYLKLLLVENFKSWQGQQCIGPFKKFTCIIGPNGSGKSNIMDALSFVMGEKTSNLRVKHIQELIHGAHVGKPVSSSGRVTMVYVEENGEEKRFSRIIRGSGSEFLINDTTVNRSMYTKALAEIGIIARAKNCLVYQVNICKPKERTQLFEQISTSGELATEYTEKKRDLQKAEEDAQFSYNKKKNVAAECKCAKLEKEEVNSEKRTFGS
;
A
#
# COMPACT_ATOMS: atom_id res chain seq x y z
N MET A 1 -25.49 1.38 -1.94
CA MET A 1 -24.24 1.52 -1.18
C MET A 1 -24.45 1.03 0.23
N GLY A 2 -23.61 0.10 0.71
CA GLY A 2 -23.62 -0.30 2.11
C GLY A 2 -23.10 0.82 3.02
N TYR A 3 -23.29 0.67 4.33
CA TYR A 3 -22.92 1.69 5.32
C TYR A 3 -22.42 1.08 6.63
N LEU A 4 -21.57 1.83 7.32
CA LEU A 4 -21.19 1.51 8.69
C LEU A 4 -22.40 1.73 9.60
N LYS A 5 -22.90 0.67 10.25
CA LYS A 5 -24.04 0.76 11.18
C LYS A 5 -23.59 1.19 12.57
N LEU A 6 -22.59 0.51 13.15
CA LEU A 6 -22.07 0.80 14.48
C LEU A 6 -20.68 0.19 14.67
N LEU A 7 -19.99 0.64 15.70
CA LEU A 7 -18.71 0.10 16.16
C LEU A 7 -18.88 -0.39 17.61
N LEU A 8 -18.61 -1.65 17.85
CA LEU A 8 -18.52 -2.22 19.20
C LEU A 8 -17.06 -2.24 19.61
N VAL A 9 -16.78 -1.72 20.79
CA VAL A 9 -15.42 -1.57 21.30
C VAL A 9 -15.36 -2.15 22.71
N GLU A 10 -14.37 -2.97 22.98
CA GLU A 10 -14.18 -3.61 24.28
C GLU A 10 -12.74 -3.43 24.76
N ASN A 11 -12.58 -2.85 25.96
CA ASN A 11 -11.28 -2.66 26.63
C ASN A 11 -10.21 -2.02 25.71
N PHE A 12 -10.58 -1.00 24.94
CA PHE A 12 -9.71 -0.36 23.95
C PHE A 12 -9.43 1.11 24.31
N LYS A 13 -8.16 1.47 24.41
CA LYS A 13 -7.64 2.81 24.71
C LYS A 13 -8.29 3.45 25.94
N SER A 14 -9.19 4.42 25.75
CA SER A 14 -9.89 5.14 26.82
C SER A 14 -11.17 4.45 27.28
N TRP A 15 -11.60 3.40 26.60
CA TRP A 15 -12.86 2.72 26.88
C TRP A 15 -12.64 1.43 27.67
N GLN A 16 -13.17 1.40 28.89
CA GLN A 16 -13.25 0.20 29.72
C GLN A 16 -14.57 -0.55 29.45
N GLY A 17 -14.50 -1.88 29.46
CA GLY A 17 -15.66 -2.74 29.18
C GLY A 17 -16.16 -2.59 27.75
N GLN A 18 -17.38 -3.07 27.51
CA GLN A 18 -18.01 -3.02 26.20
C GLN A 18 -18.75 -1.69 25.99
N GLN A 19 -18.43 -1.01 24.91
CA GLN A 19 -19.01 0.26 24.49
C GLN A 19 -19.58 0.10 23.07
N CYS A 20 -20.77 0.66 22.85
CA CYS A 20 -21.40 0.71 21.54
C CYS A 20 -21.34 2.15 21.01
N ILE A 21 -20.67 2.34 19.89
CA ILE A 21 -20.53 3.64 19.22
C ILE A 21 -21.41 3.62 17.97
N GLY A 22 -22.46 4.44 17.99
CA GLY A 22 -23.46 4.51 16.94
C GLY A 22 -24.89 4.48 17.52
N PRO A 23 -25.90 4.26 16.66
CA PRO A 23 -25.78 3.96 15.24
C PRO A 23 -25.25 5.17 14.43
N PHE A 24 -24.39 4.90 13.45
CA PHE A 24 -23.94 5.92 12.51
C PHE A 24 -25.01 6.16 11.44
N LYS A 25 -25.22 7.43 11.12
CA LYS A 25 -26.06 7.86 10.00
C LYS A 25 -25.16 8.15 8.80
N LYS A 26 -25.77 8.39 7.63
CA LYS A 26 -25.08 8.79 6.37
C LYS A 26 -24.05 9.90 6.59
N PHE A 27 -24.36 10.84 7.49
CA PHE A 27 -23.43 11.85 7.98
C PHE A 27 -23.50 11.87 9.50
N THR A 28 -22.34 11.77 10.16
CA THR A 28 -22.23 11.75 11.61
C THR A 28 -21.05 12.64 12.04
N CYS A 29 -21.29 13.59 12.94
CA CYS A 29 -20.25 14.40 13.54
C CYS A 29 -19.91 13.88 14.95
N ILE A 30 -18.62 13.71 15.22
CA ILE A 30 -18.11 13.33 16.55
C ILE A 30 -17.65 14.61 17.25
N ILE A 31 -18.34 15.01 18.32
CA ILE A 31 -18.04 16.21 19.11
C ILE A 31 -17.72 15.86 20.57
N GLY A 32 -17.10 16.79 21.30
CA GLY A 32 -16.72 16.60 22.70
C GLY A 32 -15.48 17.42 23.10
N PRO A 33 -15.21 17.57 24.40
CA PRO A 33 -14.07 18.34 24.90
C PRO A 33 -12.72 17.72 24.54
N ASN A 34 -11.64 18.50 24.62
CA ASN A 34 -10.29 17.97 24.39
C ASN A 34 -9.97 16.84 25.38
N GLY A 35 -9.34 15.77 24.90
CA GLY A 35 -9.05 14.58 25.72
C GLY A 35 -10.22 13.59 25.87
N SER A 36 -11.43 13.87 25.37
CA SER A 36 -12.60 12.98 25.52
C SER A 36 -12.56 11.68 24.68
N GLY A 37 -11.42 11.34 24.07
CA GLY A 37 -11.28 10.12 23.27
C GLY A 37 -11.84 10.17 21.85
N LYS A 38 -12.23 11.35 21.32
CA LYS A 38 -12.76 11.48 19.93
C LYS A 38 -11.84 10.85 18.89
N SER A 39 -10.53 11.09 19.00
CA SER A 39 -9.54 10.56 18.07
C SER A 39 -9.30 9.05 18.25
N ASN A 40 -9.69 8.47 19.39
CA ASN A 40 -9.64 7.02 19.60
C ASN A 40 -10.69 6.29 18.74
N ILE A 41 -11.75 6.97 18.28
CA ILE A 41 -12.74 6.39 17.36
C ILE A 41 -12.08 6.12 16.02
N MET A 42 -11.28 7.08 15.55
CA MET A 42 -10.48 6.90 14.33
C MET A 42 -9.47 5.77 14.52
N ASP A 43 -8.79 5.68 15.67
CA ASP A 43 -7.85 4.56 15.90
C ASP A 43 -8.55 3.20 15.95
N ALA A 44 -9.76 3.12 16.53
CA ALA A 44 -10.54 1.89 16.57
C ALA A 44 -10.98 1.46 15.16
N LEU A 45 -11.43 2.41 14.32
CA LEU A 45 -11.72 2.18 12.91
C LEU A 45 -10.48 1.72 12.14
N SER A 46 -9.36 2.42 12.27
CA SER A 46 -8.08 2.03 11.65
C SER A 46 -7.66 0.63 12.07
N PHE A 47 -7.78 0.32 13.36
CA PHE A 47 -7.43 -0.97 13.93
C PHE A 47 -8.25 -2.10 13.30
N VAL A 48 -9.59 -1.97 13.28
CA VAL A 48 -10.48 -3.01 12.72
C VAL A 48 -10.41 -3.09 11.20
N MET A 49 -10.10 -2.00 10.50
CA MET A 49 -9.81 -2.01 9.06
C MET A 49 -8.48 -2.68 8.69
N GLY A 50 -7.71 -3.18 9.66
CA GLY A 50 -6.52 -4.00 9.40
C GLY A 50 -5.22 -3.20 9.21
N GLU A 51 -5.19 -1.93 9.65
CA GLU A 51 -3.97 -1.13 9.66
C GLU A 51 -2.84 -1.80 10.45
N LYS A 52 -1.61 -1.58 9.99
CA LYS A 52 -0.42 -2.06 10.69
C LYS A 52 -0.25 -1.29 12.00
N THR A 53 0.26 -1.95 13.03
CA THR A 53 0.52 -1.32 14.34
C THR A 53 1.40 -0.07 14.22
N SER A 54 2.36 -0.05 13.28
CA SER A 54 3.22 1.10 12.98
C SER A 54 2.47 2.36 12.52
N ASN A 55 1.26 2.19 11.96
CA ASN A 55 0.41 3.30 11.51
C ASN A 55 -0.57 3.74 12.59
N LEU A 56 -0.71 2.95 13.66
CA LEU A 56 -1.48 3.33 14.83
C LEU A 56 -0.61 4.20 15.74
N ARG A 57 -1.23 5.08 16.51
CA ARG A 57 -0.54 6.00 17.42
C ARG A 57 -0.09 5.29 18.71
N VAL A 58 0.60 4.17 18.58
CA VAL A 58 1.14 3.30 19.64
C VAL A 58 2.42 2.60 19.18
N LYS A 59 3.31 2.21 20.10
CA LYS A 59 4.50 1.43 19.76
C LYS A 59 4.20 -0.07 19.70
N HIS A 60 3.46 -0.54 20.70
CA HIS A 60 3.08 -1.95 20.84
C HIS A 60 1.56 -2.11 20.77
N ILE A 61 1.10 -3.20 20.17
CA ILE A 61 -0.34 -3.47 20.02
C ILE A 61 -1.06 -3.62 21.37
N GLN A 62 -0.34 -4.07 22.39
CA GLN A 62 -0.83 -4.19 23.78
C GLN A 62 -1.17 -2.85 24.41
N GLU A 63 -0.52 -1.76 23.99
CA GLU A 63 -0.81 -0.40 24.49
C GLU A 63 -2.20 0.09 24.06
N LEU A 64 -2.82 -0.57 23.09
CA LEU A 64 -4.21 -0.31 22.70
C LEU A 64 -5.21 -0.86 23.72
N ILE A 65 -4.80 -1.74 24.64
CA ILE A 65 -5.68 -2.23 25.70
C ILE A 65 -5.86 -1.12 26.74
N HIS A 66 -7.09 -0.94 27.23
CA HIS A 66 -7.39 0.06 28.24
C HIS A 66 -6.53 -0.15 29.51
N GLY A 67 -5.94 0.95 30.00
CA GLY A 67 -5.04 0.94 31.17
C GLY A 67 -3.61 0.45 30.91
N ALA A 68 -3.31 -0.13 29.73
CA ALA A 68 -1.97 -0.62 29.41
C ALA A 68 -0.90 0.50 29.37
N HIS A 69 -1.27 1.69 28.91
CA HIS A 69 -0.39 2.86 28.87
C HIS A 69 0.04 3.38 30.27
N VAL A 70 -0.68 3.01 31.34
CA VAL A 70 -0.34 3.34 32.74
C VAL A 70 0.22 2.11 33.47
N GLY A 71 0.51 1.02 32.75
CA GLY A 71 0.99 -0.23 33.33
C GLY A 71 -0.07 -1.01 34.14
N LYS A 72 -1.35 -0.64 34.03
CA LYS A 72 -2.47 -1.30 34.72
C LYS A 72 -3.55 -1.73 33.73
N PRO A 73 -3.28 -2.71 32.86
CA PRO A 73 -4.27 -3.18 31.89
C PRO A 73 -5.47 -3.80 32.62
N VAL A 74 -6.67 -3.38 32.25
CA VAL A 74 -7.91 -3.90 32.87
C VAL A 74 -8.27 -5.31 32.40
N SER A 75 -7.66 -5.77 31.32
CA SER A 75 -7.85 -7.09 30.74
C SER A 75 -6.59 -7.52 29.98
N SER A 76 -6.46 -8.81 29.72
CA SER A 76 -5.41 -9.37 28.84
C SER A 76 -5.76 -9.24 27.35
N SER A 77 -6.96 -8.77 27.02
CA SER A 77 -7.43 -8.61 25.66
C SER A 77 -8.29 -7.37 25.46
N GLY A 78 -8.33 -6.90 24.22
CA GLY A 78 -9.24 -5.86 23.76
C GLY A 78 -9.80 -6.23 22.39
N ARG A 79 -11.01 -5.78 22.07
CA ARG A 79 -11.71 -6.13 20.84
C ARG A 79 -12.34 -4.89 20.21
N VAL A 80 -12.27 -4.82 18.88
CA VAL A 80 -13.04 -3.84 18.11
C VAL A 80 -13.80 -4.60 17.02
N THR A 81 -15.08 -4.33 16.89
CA THR A 81 -15.98 -4.93 15.90
C THR A 81 -16.71 -3.84 15.13
N MET A 82 -16.52 -3.83 13.82
CA MET A 82 -17.21 -2.99 12.87
C MET A 82 -18.41 -3.76 12.31
N VAL A 83 -19.61 -3.21 12.44
CA VAL A 83 -20.83 -3.77 11.85
C VAL A 83 -21.16 -2.97 10.59
N TYR A 84 -21.02 -3.62 9.44
CA TYR A 84 -21.30 -3.06 8.13
C TYR A 84 -22.59 -3.67 7.59
N VAL A 85 -23.47 -2.84 7.03
CA VAL A 85 -24.70 -3.28 6.37
C VAL A 85 -24.50 -3.15 4.87
N GLU A 86 -24.65 -4.25 4.15
CA GLU A 86 -24.57 -4.29 2.70
C GLU A 86 -25.84 -3.75 2.02
N GLU A 87 -25.81 -3.61 0.70
CA GLU A 87 -26.95 -3.08 -0.07
C GLU A 87 -28.18 -3.98 -0.02
N ASN A 88 -27.96 -5.29 0.10
CA ASN A 88 -29.00 -6.31 0.27
C ASN A 88 -29.60 -6.33 1.70
N GLY A 89 -29.06 -5.52 2.62
CA GLY A 89 -29.47 -5.47 4.02
C GLY A 89 -28.78 -6.48 4.94
N GLU A 90 -27.87 -7.31 4.42
CA GLU A 90 -27.10 -8.25 5.24
C GLU A 90 -26.06 -7.54 6.11
N GLU A 91 -25.93 -8.00 7.36
CA GLU A 91 -24.92 -7.49 8.30
C GLU A 91 -23.64 -8.33 8.20
N LYS A 92 -22.52 -7.68 7.86
CA LYS A 92 -21.17 -8.24 8.01
C LYS A 92 -20.48 -7.65 9.24
N ARG A 93 -19.93 -8.52 10.09
CA ARG A 93 -19.23 -8.16 11.32
C ARG A 93 -17.74 -8.42 11.16
N PHE A 94 -16.97 -7.36 11.04
CA PHE A 94 -15.51 -7.42 10.99
C PHE A 94 -14.97 -7.16 12.38
N SER A 95 -14.28 -8.12 12.99
CA SER A 95 -13.68 -7.96 14.32
C SER A 95 -12.18 -8.16 14.28
N ARG A 96 -11.48 -7.39 15.12
CA ARG A 96 -10.07 -7.61 15.41
C ARG A 96 -9.88 -7.64 16.91
N ILE A 97 -9.19 -8.67 17.40
CA ILE A 97 -8.96 -8.91 18.82
C ILE A 97 -7.46 -8.80 19.09
N ILE A 98 -7.09 -8.09 20.15
CA ILE A 98 -5.73 -8.02 20.68
C ILE A 98 -5.57 -9.15 21.69
N ARG A 99 -4.60 -10.05 21.46
CA ARG A 99 -4.26 -11.13 22.40
C ARG A 99 -2.75 -11.26 22.49
N GLY A 100 -2.21 -11.14 23.70
CA GLY A 100 -0.77 -11.20 23.93
C GLY A 100 -0.03 -10.16 23.09
N SER A 101 0.97 -10.57 22.32
CA SER A 101 1.75 -9.68 21.43
C SER A 101 1.15 -9.51 20.02
N GLY A 102 0.03 -10.17 19.71
CA GLY A 102 -0.55 -10.25 18.38
C GLY A 102 -1.97 -9.70 18.27
N SER A 103 -2.57 -9.92 17.09
CA SER A 103 -3.99 -9.71 16.88
C SER A 103 -4.60 -10.80 16.01
N GLU A 104 -5.81 -11.20 16.36
CA GLU A 104 -6.63 -12.16 15.61
C GLU A 104 -7.71 -11.40 14.82
N PHE A 105 -8.07 -11.92 13.64
CA PHE A 105 -9.08 -11.34 12.76
C PHE A 105 -10.28 -12.27 12.68
N LEU A 106 -11.49 -11.73 12.78
CA LEU A 106 -12.72 -12.50 12.71
C LEU A 106 -13.72 -11.83 11.76
N ILE A 107 -14.42 -12.64 10.98
CA ILE A 107 -15.58 -12.22 10.17
C ILE A 107 -16.78 -13.01 10.67
N ASN A 108 -17.86 -12.33 11.05
CA ASN A 108 -19.06 -12.96 11.61
C ASN A 108 -18.73 -13.96 12.72
N ASP A 109 -17.87 -13.53 13.66
CA ASP A 109 -17.37 -14.31 14.80
C ASP A 109 -16.55 -15.56 14.45
N THR A 110 -16.20 -15.75 13.18
CA THR A 110 -15.31 -16.83 12.72
C THR A 110 -13.90 -16.31 12.50
N THR A 111 -12.90 -16.96 13.11
CA THR A 111 -11.49 -16.60 12.94
C THR A 111 -11.01 -16.85 11.52
N VAL A 112 -10.41 -15.84 10.91
CA VAL A 112 -9.89 -15.88 9.54
C VAL A 112 -8.45 -15.37 9.48
N ASN A 113 -7.73 -15.80 8.45
CA ASN A 113 -6.38 -15.28 8.20
C ASN A 113 -6.44 -13.83 7.67
N ARG A 114 -5.37 -13.05 7.91
CA ARG A 114 -5.28 -11.65 7.49
C ARG A 114 -5.50 -11.45 5.99
N SER A 115 -5.02 -12.37 5.16
CA SER A 115 -5.21 -12.29 3.70
C SER A 115 -6.69 -12.35 3.32
N MET A 116 -7.45 -13.31 3.87
CA MET A 116 -8.89 -13.43 3.63
C MET A 116 -9.65 -12.23 4.21
N TYR A 117 -9.26 -11.78 5.40
CA TYR A 117 -9.84 -10.58 6.01
C TYR A 117 -9.65 -9.32 5.15
N THR A 118 -8.45 -9.14 4.59
CA THR A 118 -8.14 -7.99 3.72
C THR A 118 -8.91 -8.07 2.40
N LYS A 119 -9.09 -9.28 1.84
CA LYS A 119 -9.92 -9.48 0.64
C LYS A 119 -11.38 -9.10 0.90
N ALA A 120 -11.96 -9.58 2.01
CA ALA A 120 -13.33 -9.24 2.38
C ALA A 120 -13.53 -7.73 2.66
N LEU A 121 -12.53 -7.04 3.20
CA LEU A 121 -12.54 -5.58 3.31
C LEU A 121 -12.42 -4.87 1.94
N ALA A 122 -11.63 -5.42 1.02
CA ALA A 122 -11.48 -4.87 -0.32
C ALA A 122 -12.79 -5.01 -1.14
N GLU A 123 -13.54 -6.10 -0.96
CA GLU A 123 -14.87 -6.31 -1.58
C GLU A 123 -15.87 -5.21 -1.21
N ILE A 124 -15.80 -4.67 0.01
CA ILE A 124 -16.64 -3.54 0.46
C ILE A 124 -16.00 -2.17 0.15
N GLY A 125 -14.91 -2.13 -0.60
CA GLY A 125 -14.22 -0.90 -1.01
C GLY A 125 -13.27 -0.30 0.04
N ILE A 126 -12.98 -1.01 1.14
CA ILE A 126 -12.05 -0.56 2.17
C ILE A 126 -10.65 -1.11 1.87
N ILE A 127 -9.81 -0.29 1.22
CA ILE A 127 -8.41 -0.62 0.92
C ILE A 127 -7.52 -0.07 2.04
N ALA A 128 -7.19 -0.92 3.02
CA ALA A 128 -6.36 -0.56 4.16
C ALA A 128 -4.98 0.02 3.80
N ARG A 129 -4.40 -0.38 2.65
CA ARG A 129 -3.08 0.11 2.20
C ARG A 129 -3.11 1.55 1.70
N ALA A 130 -4.19 1.94 1.04
CA ALA A 130 -4.27 3.20 0.32
C ALA A 130 -4.76 4.35 1.23
N LYS A 131 -5.15 4.06 2.49
CA LYS A 131 -5.66 5.05 3.46
C LYS A 131 -6.82 5.90 2.91
N ASN A 132 -7.58 5.36 1.96
CA ASN A 132 -8.58 6.11 1.17
C ASN A 132 -9.70 6.70 2.01
N CYS A 133 -9.99 6.09 3.16
CA CYS A 133 -11.13 6.44 4.00
C CYS A 133 -10.73 7.21 5.27
N LEU A 134 -9.44 7.39 5.54
CA LEU A 134 -8.96 7.90 6.82
C LEU A 134 -8.00 9.07 6.62
N VAL A 135 -8.48 10.27 6.91
CA VAL A 135 -7.66 11.48 6.96
C VAL A 135 -7.32 11.78 8.41
N TYR A 136 -6.03 11.66 8.76
CA TYR A 136 -5.51 12.14 10.04
C TYR A 136 -5.29 13.65 10.00
N GLN A 137 -5.37 14.30 11.15
CA GLN A 137 -5.32 15.76 11.31
C GLN A 137 -4.07 16.34 10.63
N VAL A 138 -4.29 17.11 9.56
CA VAL A 138 -3.29 17.83 8.74
C VAL A 138 -2.16 16.94 8.19
N ASN A 139 -2.51 16.00 7.33
CA ASN A 139 -1.52 15.28 6.53
C ASN A 139 -1.24 16.06 5.22
N ILE A 140 -0.50 17.17 5.32
CA ILE A 140 0.03 17.88 4.14
C ILE A 140 1.20 17.05 3.61
N CYS A 141 0.88 16.04 2.81
CA CYS A 141 1.88 15.16 2.18
C CYS A 141 2.69 15.95 1.15
N LYS A 142 3.98 15.59 1.01
CA LYS A 142 4.83 16.15 -0.05
C LYS A 142 4.29 15.71 -1.43
N PRO A 143 4.56 16.47 -2.52
CA PRO A 143 4.04 16.12 -3.85
C PRO A 143 4.33 14.68 -4.29
N LYS A 144 5.53 14.15 -3.99
CA LYS A 144 5.90 12.75 -4.29
C LYS A 144 5.08 11.73 -3.52
N GLU A 145 4.85 11.95 -2.23
CA GLU A 145 4.01 11.08 -1.39
C GLU A 145 2.56 11.09 -1.87
N ARG A 146 2.09 12.25 -2.34
CA ARG A 146 0.76 12.37 -2.94
C ARG A 146 0.62 11.56 -4.23
N THR A 147 1.61 11.58 -5.11
CA THR A 147 1.60 10.75 -6.33
C THR A 147 1.59 9.26 -5.99
N GLN A 148 2.38 8.84 -4.99
CA GLN A 148 2.38 7.46 -4.51
C GLN A 148 1.03 7.03 -3.92
N LEU A 149 0.36 7.93 -3.21
CA LEU A 149 -0.99 7.68 -2.70
C LEU A 149 -1.98 7.43 -3.86
N PHE A 150 -1.93 8.27 -4.89
CA PHE A 150 -2.76 8.08 -6.09
C PHE A 150 -2.50 6.75 -6.77
N GLU A 151 -1.23 6.37 -6.92
CA GLU A 151 -0.83 5.08 -7.51
C GLU A 151 -1.30 3.87 -6.69
N GLN A 152 -1.36 4.02 -5.36
CA GLN A 152 -1.92 3.00 -4.47
C GLN A 152 -3.45 2.91 -4.57
N ILE A 153 -4.14 4.05 -4.75
CA ILE A 153 -5.59 4.10 -4.95
C ILE A 153 -5.99 3.46 -6.28
N SER A 154 -5.24 3.73 -7.34
CA SER A 154 -5.51 3.22 -8.68
C SER A 154 -5.12 1.75 -8.85
N THR A 155 -4.50 1.13 -7.84
CA THR A 155 -3.94 -0.24 -7.90
C THR A 155 -2.86 -0.41 -8.97
N SER A 156 -2.44 0.67 -9.64
CA SER A 156 -1.46 0.62 -10.73
C SER A 156 -0.05 0.25 -10.25
N GLY A 157 0.21 0.36 -8.95
CA GLY A 157 1.45 -0.11 -8.34
C GLY A 157 1.71 -1.61 -8.50
N GLU A 158 0.70 -2.44 -8.76
CA GLU A 158 0.89 -3.87 -9.05
C GLU A 158 1.66 -4.11 -10.36
N LEU A 159 1.52 -3.19 -11.32
CA LEU A 159 2.21 -3.24 -12.62
C LEU A 159 3.59 -2.58 -12.58
N ALA A 160 3.97 -1.95 -11.47
CA ALA A 160 5.22 -1.20 -11.38
C ALA A 160 6.45 -2.11 -11.57
N THR A 161 6.41 -3.33 -11.01
CA THR A 161 7.51 -4.30 -11.18
C THR A 161 7.66 -4.72 -12.63
N GLU A 162 6.57 -5.12 -13.28
CA GLU A 162 6.56 -5.50 -14.70
C GLU A 162 7.04 -4.35 -15.59
N TYR A 163 6.60 -3.12 -15.29
CA TYR A 163 7.07 -1.92 -16.00
C TYR A 163 8.58 -1.72 -15.85
N THR A 164 9.13 -1.87 -14.64
CA THR A 164 10.57 -1.69 -14.42
C THR A 164 11.42 -2.77 -15.09
N GLU A 165 10.91 -4.00 -15.17
CA GLU A 165 11.57 -5.10 -15.87
C GLU A 165 11.59 -4.84 -17.38
N LYS A 166 10.42 -4.56 -17.98
CA LYS A 166 10.33 -4.22 -19.40
C LYS A 166 11.16 -2.99 -19.78
N LYS A 167 11.22 -1.98 -18.90
CA LYS A 167 12.07 -0.80 -19.11
C LYS A 167 13.56 -1.16 -19.11
N ARG A 168 13.99 -2.08 -18.24
CA ARG A 168 15.38 -2.56 -18.20
C ARG A 168 15.74 -3.35 -19.46
N ASP A 169 14.82 -4.19 -19.92
CA ASP A 169 15.02 -4.98 -21.13
C ASP A 169 15.06 -4.10 -22.38
N LEU A 170 14.22 -3.06 -22.43
CA LEU A 170 14.27 -2.02 -23.47
C LEU A 170 15.64 -1.33 -23.49
N GLN A 171 16.15 -0.90 -22.33
CA GLN A 171 17.46 -0.22 -22.25
C GLN A 171 18.60 -1.12 -22.72
N LYS A 172 18.61 -2.39 -22.34
CA LYS A 172 19.61 -3.36 -22.84
C LYS A 172 19.53 -3.53 -24.35
N ALA A 173 18.32 -3.66 -24.91
CA ALA A 173 18.13 -3.78 -26.35
C ALA A 173 18.60 -2.52 -27.10
N GLU A 174 18.37 -1.33 -26.54
CA GLU A 174 18.88 -0.06 -27.09
C GLU A 174 20.41 0.00 -27.06
N GLU A 175 21.05 -0.38 -25.95
CA GLU A 175 22.51 -0.45 -25.82
C GLU A 175 23.13 -1.42 -26.82
N ASP A 176 22.56 -2.62 -26.96
CA ASP A 176 23.01 -3.64 -27.90
C ASP A 176 22.84 -3.18 -29.36
N ALA A 177 21.72 -2.53 -29.68
CA ALA A 177 21.46 -1.98 -31.00
C ALA A 177 22.47 -0.87 -31.34
N GLN A 178 22.75 0.02 -30.38
CA GLN A 178 23.69 1.12 -30.54
C GLN A 178 25.13 0.62 -30.68
N PHE A 179 25.51 -0.41 -29.91
CA PHE A 179 26.80 -1.09 -30.02
C PHE A 179 26.96 -1.78 -31.39
N SER A 180 25.95 -2.53 -31.82
CA SER A 180 25.94 -3.20 -33.14
C SER A 180 26.04 -2.20 -34.30
N TYR A 181 25.33 -1.07 -34.18
CA TYR A 181 25.39 0.02 -35.15
C TYR A 181 26.79 0.64 -35.23
N ASN A 182 27.40 0.98 -34.09
CA ASN A 182 28.75 1.53 -34.03
C ASN A 182 29.79 0.55 -34.59
N LYS A 183 29.66 -0.75 -34.29
CA LYS A 183 30.53 -1.79 -34.84
C LYS A 183 30.43 -1.89 -36.36
N LYS A 184 29.21 -1.89 -36.93
CA LYS A 184 29.00 -1.87 -38.38
C LYS A 184 29.61 -0.63 -39.03
N LYS A 185 29.45 0.55 -38.41
CA LYS A 185 30.02 1.80 -38.89
C LYS A 185 31.56 1.75 -38.94
N ASN A 186 32.20 1.22 -37.90
CA ASN A 186 33.65 1.08 -37.84
C ASN A 186 34.16 0.10 -38.91
N VAL A 187 33.54 -1.07 -39.06
CA VAL A 187 33.91 -2.05 -40.10
C VAL A 187 33.74 -1.46 -41.50
N ALA A 188 32.66 -0.70 -41.75
CA ALA A 188 32.45 -0.04 -43.03
C ALA A 188 33.53 1.01 -43.34
N ALA A 189 33.99 1.75 -42.31
CA ALA A 189 35.09 2.70 -42.45
C ALA A 189 36.42 1.99 -42.77
N GLU A 190 36.76 0.92 -42.04
CA GLU A 190 37.96 0.09 -42.30
C GLU A 190 37.94 -0.51 -43.70
N CYS A 191 36.81 -1.08 -44.14
CA CYS A 191 36.65 -1.60 -45.49
C CYS A 191 36.81 -0.53 -46.58
N LYS A 192 36.42 0.73 -46.29
CA LYS A 192 36.62 1.84 -47.23
C LYS A 192 38.10 2.23 -47.33
N CYS A 193 38.81 2.33 -46.20
CA CYS A 193 40.24 2.59 -46.19
C CYS A 193 41.02 1.49 -46.91
N ALA A 194 40.75 0.21 -46.60
CA ALA A 194 41.44 -0.92 -47.23
C ALA A 194 41.19 -1.04 -48.75
N LYS A 195 40.05 -0.55 -49.25
CA LYS A 195 39.79 -0.46 -50.70
C LYS A 195 40.64 0.60 -51.37
N LEU A 196 40.75 1.78 -50.76
CA LEU A 196 41.58 2.88 -51.28
C LEU A 196 43.06 2.48 -51.33
N GLU A 197 43.58 1.86 -50.26
CA GLU A 197 44.96 1.35 -50.23
C GLU A 197 45.22 0.30 -51.33
N LYS A 198 44.26 -0.60 -51.60
CA LYS A 198 44.38 -1.58 -52.69
C LYS A 198 44.37 -0.94 -54.08
N GLU A 199 43.58 0.11 -54.27
CA GLU A 199 43.54 0.86 -55.54
C GLU A 199 44.85 1.62 -55.77
N GLU A 200 45.42 2.25 -54.74
CA GLU A 200 46.74 2.90 -54.80
C GLU A 200 47.84 1.91 -55.18
N VAL A 201 47.94 0.77 -54.48
CA VAL A 201 48.94 -0.27 -54.79
C VAL A 201 48.78 -0.84 -56.20
N ASN A 202 47.55 -1.01 -56.69
CA ASN A 202 47.31 -1.46 -58.07
C ASN A 202 47.65 -0.39 -59.12
N SER A 203 47.47 0.89 -58.78
CA SER A 203 47.86 2.00 -59.65
C SER A 203 49.38 2.11 -59.78
N GLU A 204 50.12 1.91 -58.68
CA GLU A 204 51.59 1.90 -58.66
C GLU A 204 52.17 0.69 -59.41
N LYS A 205 51.55 -0.49 -59.28
CA LYS A 205 51.98 -1.68 -60.04
C LYS A 205 51.75 -1.54 -61.55
N ARG A 206 50.79 -0.73 -61.99
CA ARG A 206 50.56 -0.44 -63.42
C ARG A 206 51.57 0.55 -63.99
N THR A 207 52.05 1.51 -63.18
CA THR A 207 53.06 2.48 -63.62
C THR A 207 54.48 1.93 -63.62
N PHE A 208 54.81 0.95 -62.78
CA PHE A 208 56.14 0.32 -62.73
C PHE A 208 56.29 -0.99 -63.54
N GLY A 209 55.21 -1.48 -64.16
CA GLY A 209 55.19 -2.74 -64.94
C GLY A 209 55.18 -2.58 -66.46
N SER A 210 55.40 -1.37 -66.99
CA SER A 210 55.55 -1.05 -68.42
C SER A 210 57.00 -0.70 -68.72
#